data_AF-A0A937FHH3-F1
#
_entry.id   AF-A0A937FHH3-F1
#
_cell.length_a   1.000
_cell.length_b   1.000
_cell.length_c   1.000
_cell.angle_alpha   90.00
_cell.angle_beta   90.00
_cell.angle_gamma   90.00
#
_symmetry.space_group_name_H-M   'P 1'
#
loop_
_entity.id
_entity.type
_entity.pdbx_description
1 polymer ?
#
loop_
_entity_poly.entity_id
_entity_poly.type
_entity_poly.pdbx_seq_one_letter_code
_entity_poly.pdbx_strand_id
1 'polypeptide(L)'
;MKNMKYVGLLGVIFGVLLSRFLGNYFGNSSQVMAMFVVVTCALFIIIALFVKKFYLGAIIMLSITLPLIIGAIGMYLDNLYMILGGIVLFFVTLIIAVVIAKRATEK
;
A
#
# COMPACT_ATOMS: atom_id res chain seq x y z
N MET A 1 7.15 -1.65 -23.20
CA MET A 1 6.59 -1.84 -21.82
C MET A 1 6.09 -3.28 -21.56
N LYS A 2 6.79 -4.35 -21.97
CA LYS A 2 6.31 -5.75 -21.81
C LYS A 2 6.70 -6.44 -20.48
N ASN A 3 7.60 -5.85 -19.68
CA ASN A 3 8.15 -6.51 -18.48
C ASN A 3 7.64 -5.97 -17.12
N MET A 4 6.80 -4.93 -17.10
CA MET A 4 6.33 -4.32 -15.84
C MET A 4 5.27 -5.17 -15.11
N LYS A 5 4.58 -6.08 -15.81
CA LYS A 5 3.54 -6.93 -15.21
C LYS A 5 4.06 -7.86 -14.12
N TYR A 6 5.32 -8.29 -14.23
CA TYR A 6 5.93 -9.19 -13.25
C TYR A 6 6.51 -8.48 -12.03
N VAL A 7 6.78 -7.18 -12.13
CA VAL A 7 7.36 -6.38 -11.02
C VAL A 7 6.40 -6.31 -9.84
N GLY A 8 5.11 -6.12 -10.09
CA GLY A 8 4.10 -6.11 -9.03
C GLY A 8 3.97 -7.46 -8.32
N LEU A 9 3.97 -8.55 -9.09
CA LEU A 9 3.83 -9.91 -8.56
C LEU A 9 5.07 -10.33 -7.74
N LEU A 10 6.26 -10.00 -8.23
CA LEU A 10 7.52 -10.19 -7.50
C LEU A 10 7.56 -9.37 -6.21
N GLY A 11 7.05 -8.13 -6.23
CA GLY A 11 6.94 -7.29 -5.03
C GLY A 11 6.05 -7.89 -3.96
N VAL A 12 4.90 -8.45 -4.35
CA VAL A 12 3.98 -9.12 -3.41
C VAL A 12 4.62 -10.37 -2.81
N ILE A 13 5.20 -11.24 -3.64
CA ILE A 13 5.86 -12.48 -3.16
C ILE A 13 7.01 -12.13 -2.21
N PHE A 14 7.85 -11.17 -2.59
CA PHE A 14 8.96 -10.73 -1.76
C PHE A 14 8.47 -10.13 -0.43
N GLY A 15 7.43 -9.30 -0.46
CA GLY A 15 6.82 -8.73 0.75
C GLY A 15 6.28 -9.78 1.71
N VAL A 16 5.62 -10.83 1.20
CA VAL A 16 5.11 -11.94 2.03
C VAL A 16 6.26 -12.71 2.67
N LEU A 17 7.32 -13.01 1.92
CA LEU A 17 8.50 -13.70 2.46
C LEU A 17 9.20 -12.86 3.51
N LEU A 18 9.36 -11.56 3.26
CA LEU A 18 9.99 -10.62 4.18
C LEU A 18 9.18 -10.49 5.49
N SER A 19 7.84 -10.37 5.38
CA SER A 19 6.95 -10.28 6.54
C SER A 19 7.02 -11.54 7.42
N ARG A 20 7.03 -12.73 6.82
CA ARG A 20 7.20 -14.00 7.54
C ARG A 20 8.58 -14.12 8.19
N PHE A 21 9.63 -13.70 7.49
CA PHE A 21 10.99 -13.71 8.04
C PHE A 21 11.10 -12.80 9.26
N LEU A 22 10.58 -11.57 9.17
CA LEU A 22 10.56 -10.61 10.27
C LEU A 22 9.74 -11.12 11.47
N GLY A 23 8.55 -11.66 11.22
CA GLY A 23 7.71 -12.22 12.29
C GLY A 23 8.36 -13.38 13.04
N ASN A 24 9.02 -14.29 12.32
CA ASN A 24 9.67 -15.46 12.92
C ASN A 24 10.96 -15.13 13.68
N TYR A 25 11.73 -14.13 13.23
CA TYR A 25 13.02 -13.78 13.85
C TYR A 25 12.93 -12.66 14.90
N PHE A 26 12.04 -11.69 14.72
CA PHE A 26 12.00 -10.47 15.54
C PHE A 26 10.65 -10.25 16.25
N GLY A 27 9.66 -11.13 16.03
CA GLY A 27 8.34 -11.03 16.65
C GLY A 27 7.45 -9.93 16.07
N ASN A 28 6.23 -9.82 16.62
CA ASN A 28 5.15 -8.98 16.06
C ASN A 28 5.51 -7.48 15.99
N SER A 29 6.31 -6.99 16.94
CA SER A 29 6.77 -5.59 16.99
C SER A 29 7.55 -5.17 15.74
N SER A 30 8.29 -6.09 15.13
CA SER A 30 9.05 -5.82 13.90
C SER A 30 8.16 -5.67 12.67
N GLN A 31 7.05 -6.40 12.61
CA GLN A 31 6.09 -6.32 11.51
C GLN A 31 5.35 -4.98 11.55
N VAL A 32 4.96 -4.52 12.75
CA VAL A 32 4.37 -3.20 12.95
C VAL A 32 5.36 -2.09 12.55
N MET A 33 6.62 -2.20 12.97
CA MET A 33 7.65 -1.23 12.61
C MET A 33 7.92 -1.18 11.09
N ALA A 34 7.96 -2.34 10.42
CA ALA A 34 8.09 -2.41 8.96
C ALA A 34 6.91 -1.74 8.24
N MET A 35 5.68 -1.94 8.73
CA MET A 35 4.47 -1.29 8.20
C MET A 35 4.58 0.23 8.29
N PHE A 36 5.04 0.78 9.43
CA PHE A 36 5.28 2.21 9.59
C PHE A 36 6.29 2.78 8.59
N VAL A 37 7.39 2.06 8.36
CA VAL A 37 8.41 2.46 7.35
C VAL A 37 7.80 2.52 5.96
N VAL A 38 7.04 1.49 5.56
CA VAL A 38 6.40 1.45 4.23
C VAL A 38 5.40 2.59 4.05
N VAL A 39 4.54 2.84 5.04
CA VAL A 39 3.57 3.96 5.01
C VAL A 39 4.32 5.29 4.90
N THR A 40 5.40 5.48 5.66
CA THR A 40 6.19 6.71 5.62
C THR A 40 6.81 6.93 4.23
N CYS A 41 7.40 5.88 3.63
CA CYS A 41 7.92 5.95 2.26
C CYS A 41 6.81 6.27 1.24
N ALA A 42 5.62 5.68 1.38
CA ALA A 42 4.48 5.96 0.50
C ALA A 42 4.05 7.44 0.56
N LEU A 43 4.02 8.04 1.77
CA LEU A 43 3.72 9.46 1.94
C LEU A 43 4.75 10.36 1.26
N PHE A 44 6.05 10.05 1.36
CA PHE A 44 7.09 10.78 0.64
C PHE A 44 6.91 10.72 -0.89
N ILE A 45 6.53 9.55 -1.43
CA ILE A 45 6.24 9.40 -2.86
C ILE A 45 5.04 10.26 -3.26
N ILE A 46 3.98 10.32 -2.44
CA ILE A 46 2.80 11.17 -2.70
C ILE A 46 3.20 12.64 -2.72
N ILE A 47 3.99 13.11 -1.75
CA ILE A 47 4.50 14.48 -1.71
C ILE A 47 5.32 14.79 -2.97
N ALA A 48 6.21 13.88 -3.38
CA ALA A 48 7.01 14.04 -4.59
C ALA A 48 6.14 14.13 -5.87
N LEU A 49 5.06 13.34 -5.97
CA LEU A 49 4.11 13.42 -7.08
C LEU A 49 3.37 14.75 -7.10
N PHE A 50 3.01 15.29 -5.93
CA PHE A 50 2.35 16.58 -5.80
C PHE A 50 3.26 17.73 -6.25
N VAL A 51 4.53 17.72 -5.84
CA VAL A 51 5.55 18.71 -6.26
C VAL A 51 5.77 18.66 -7.78
N LYS A 52 5.75 17.46 -8.37
CA LYS A 52 5.87 17.26 -9.83
C LYS A 52 4.57 17.54 -10.60
N LYS A 53 3.52 18.04 -9.94
CA LYS A 53 2.20 18.36 -10.52
C LYS A 53 1.46 17.16 -11.13
N PHE A 54 1.84 15.93 -10.77
CA PHE A 54 1.10 14.72 -11.16
C PHE A 54 -0.07 14.49 -10.21
N TYR A 55 -1.01 15.43 -10.16
CA TYR A 55 -2.09 15.47 -9.18
C TYR A 55 -2.99 14.23 -9.20
N LEU A 56 -3.33 13.73 -10.39
CA LEU A 56 -4.16 12.53 -10.53
C LEU A 56 -3.46 11.29 -9.95
N GLY A 57 -2.16 11.13 -10.21
CA GLY A 57 -1.36 10.04 -9.64
C GLY A 57 -1.19 10.17 -8.12
N ALA A 58 -1.01 11.40 -7.62
CA ALA A 58 -0.91 11.66 -6.18
C ALA A 58 -2.23 11.31 -5.45
N ILE A 59 -3.38 11.69 -6.01
CA ILE A 59 -4.70 11.37 -5.44
C ILE A 59 -4.95 9.85 -5.42
N ILE A 60 -4.60 9.14 -6.50
CA ILE A 60 -4.73 7.68 -6.56
C ILE A 60 -3.82 7.00 -5.54
N MET A 61 -2.58 7.44 -5.41
CA MET A 61 -1.65 6.86 -4.42
C MET A 61 -2.11 7.16 -2.99
N LEU A 62 -2.65 8.35 -2.72
CA LEU A 62 -3.21 8.72 -1.43
C LEU A 62 -4.41 7.84 -1.06
N SER A 63 -5.34 7.62 -2.00
CA SER A 63 -6.53 6.79 -1.75
C SER A 63 -6.17 5.33 -1.47
N ILE A 64 -5.12 4.79 -2.10
CA ILE A 64 -4.60 3.44 -1.81
C ILE A 64 -3.86 3.38 -0.47
N THR A 65 -3.19 4.47 -0.07
CA THR A 65 -2.40 4.52 1.17
C THR A 65 -3.30 4.63 2.41
N LEU A 66 -4.46 5.27 2.32
CA LEU A 66 -5.39 5.44 3.44
C LEU A 66 -5.85 4.10 4.08
N PRO A 67 -6.33 3.10 3.31
CA PRO A 67 -6.66 1.79 3.87
C PRO A 67 -5.48 1.07 4.53
N LEU A 68 -4.26 1.26 4.01
CA LEU A 68 -3.05 0.71 4.62
C LEU A 68 -2.76 1.35 5.99
N ILE A 69 -2.99 2.65 6.13
CA ILE A 69 -2.88 3.36 7.43
C ILE A 69 -3.91 2.81 8.42
N ILE A 70 -5.17 2.62 7.99
CA ILE A 70 -6.23 2.05 8.84
C ILE A 70 -5.84 0.64 9.30
N GLY A 71 -5.34 -0.19 8.38
CA GLY A 71 -4.86 -1.53 8.70
C GLY A 71 -3.67 -1.51 9.68
N ALA A 72 -2.71 -0.59 9.48
CA ALA A 72 -1.56 -0.44 10.36
C ALA A 72 -1.96 -0.03 11.78
N ILE A 73 -2.90 0.91 11.92
CA ILE A 73 -3.48 1.31 13.20
C ILE A 73 -4.19 0.12 13.85
N GLY A 74 -4.95 -0.66 13.06
CA GLY A 74 -5.59 -1.89 13.52
C GLY A 74 -4.60 -2.90 14.10
N MET A 75 -3.45 -3.11 13.45
CA MET A 75 -2.39 -3.99 13.97
C MET A 75 -1.79 -3.45 15.26
N TYR A 76 -1.55 -2.14 15.35
CA TYR A 76 -1.00 -1.51 16.55
C TYR A 76 -1.95 -1.61 17.75
N LEU A 77 -3.25 -1.52 17.52
CA LEU A 77 -4.30 -1.63 18.55
C LEU A 77 -4.77 -3.08 18.80
N ASP A 78 -4.17 -4.07 18.14
CA ASP A 78 -4.62 -5.47 18.13
C ASP A 78 -6.13 -5.64 17.83
N ASN A 79 -6.65 -4.78 16.94
CA ASN A 79 -8.06 -4.74 16.57
C ASN A 79 -8.29 -5.43 15.22
N LEU A 80 -8.71 -6.69 15.28
CA LEU A 80 -9.00 -7.52 14.10
C LEU A 80 -9.98 -6.85 13.11
N TYR A 81 -11.01 -6.16 13.60
CA TYR A 81 -12.00 -5.50 12.73
C TYR A 81 -11.38 -4.36 11.92
N MET A 82 -10.46 -3.59 12.51
CA MET A 82 -9.75 -2.52 11.79
C MET A 82 -8.77 -3.09 10.77
N ILE A 83 -8.10 -4.20 11.09
CA ILE A 83 -7.20 -4.90 10.17
C ILE A 83 -7.99 -5.40 8.95
N LEU A 84 -9.07 -6.15 9.18
CA LEU A 84 -9.91 -6.67 8.11
C LEU A 84 -10.58 -5.54 7.30
N GLY A 85 -11.08 -4.51 7.98
CA GLY A 85 -11.65 -3.33 7.33
C GLY A 85 -10.63 -2.63 6.43
N GLY A 86 -9.39 -2.45 6.89
CA GLY A 86 -8.30 -1.88 6.10
C GLY A 86 -7.96 -2.73 4.86
N ILE A 87 -7.92 -4.06 4.99
CA ILE A 87 -7.65 -4.98 3.87
C ILE A 87 -8.78 -4.91 2.84
N VAL A 88 -10.04 -4.98 3.27
CA VAL A 88 -11.19 -4.92 2.35
C VAL A 88 -11.23 -3.57 1.62
N LEU A 89 -11.06 -2.46 2.34
CA LEU A 89 -11.00 -1.14 1.76
C LEU A 89 -9.83 -0.99 0.78
N PHE A 90 -8.67 -1.60 1.07
CA PHE A 90 -7.53 -1.59 0.16
C PHE A 90 -7.89 -2.21 -1.19
N PHE A 91 -8.52 -3.38 -1.22
CA PHE A 91 -8.94 -4.00 -2.49
C PHE A 91 -9.97 -3.16 -3.24
N VAL A 92 -10.94 -2.58 -2.52
CA VAL A 92 -11.96 -1.70 -3.13
C VAL A 92 -11.30 -0.47 -3.77
N THR A 93 -10.43 0.22 -3.03
CA THR A 93 -9.71 1.40 -3.55
C THR A 93 -8.79 1.06 -4.72
N LEU A 94 -8.17 -0.13 -4.71
CA LEU A 94 -7.31 -0.59 -5.79
C LEU A 94 -8.10 -0.85 -7.08
N ILE A 95 -9.29 -1.45 -7.00
CA ILE A 95 -10.18 -1.62 -8.16
C ILE A 95 -10.57 -0.25 -8.73
N ILE A 96 -10.99 0.68 -7.87
CA ILE A 96 -11.37 2.04 -8.27
C ILE A 96 -10.19 2.76 -8.94
N ALA A 97 -9.00 2.65 -8.36
CA ALA A 97 -7.76 3.24 -8.89
C ALA A 97 -7.45 2.74 -10.31
N VAL A 98 -7.56 1.43 -10.56
CA VAL A 98 -7.35 0.82 -11.88
C VAL A 98 -8.37 1.35 -12.89
N VAL A 99 -9.64 1.46 -12.51
CA VAL A 99 -10.70 2.00 -13.38
C VAL A 99 -10.43 3.46 -13.75
N ILE A 100 -10.04 4.29 -12.78
CA ILE A 100 -9.71 5.70 -13.02
C ILE A 100 -8.47 5.83 -13.91
N ALA A 101 -7.41 5.06 -13.63
CA ALA A 101 -6.18 5.09 -14.41
C ALA A 101 -6.42 4.69 -15.87
N LYS A 102 -7.23 3.64 -16.11
CA LYS A 102 -7.60 3.21 -17.46
C LYS A 102 -8.34 4.31 -18.23
N ARG A 103 -9.33 4.96 -17.60
CA ARG A 103 -10.06 6.07 -18.22
C ARG A 103 -9.18 7.29 -18.51
N ALA A 104 -8.17 7.53 -17.69
CA ALA A 104 -7.22 8.63 -17.89
C ALA A 104 -6.24 8.36 -19.05
N THR A 105 -5.93 7.10 -19.35
CA THR A 105 -5.03 6.72 -20.47
C THR A 105 -5.74 6.56 -21.81
N GLU A 106 -7.07 6.43 -21.83
CA GLU A 106 -7.88 6.32 -23.05
C GLU A 106 -8.31 7.70 -23.61
N LYS A 107 -8.00 8.79 -22.92
CA LYS A 107 -8.12 10.17 -23.41
C LYS A 107 -6.81 10.65 -24.00
#